data_AF-A0A937CD19-F1
#
_entry.id   AF-A0A937CD19-F1
#
_cell.length_a   1.000
_cell.length_b   1.000
_cell.length_c   1.000
_cell.angle_alpha   90.00
_cell.angle_beta   90.00
_cell.angle_gamma   90.00
#
_symmetry.space_group_name_H-M   'P 1'
#
loop_
_entity.id
_entity.type
_entity.pdbx_description
1 polymer ?
#
loop_
_entity_poly.entity_id
_entity_poly.type
_entity_poly.pdbx_seq_one_letter_code
_entity_poly.pdbx_strand_id
1 'polypeptide(L)'
;MLKYLQEYEAEYDIVLRIKASNSNNKRVFIAERNYWKKFYLQFTNFMYQKKSCYDNYVGTVIKTIRVFFNFLNNDMGIATGVFYKSFYVCREEVPIVTLLPEQLQFLINDAGFNEQLNKSLQKAKDIFVFGCTVALRVSDLFAIKFADIERMEQHYYLPVKTIKTGVAVRIKLPPYAVAIIQNFKATSKGRKAIFPPIPRTRFNNQLKAIAEMAGWVNDLGRVRKKRGVNFKNTGKSNNESFRFCDLVSSHTMRRTAITTMLMLGMKEHVVRKISGHADNSKSFYRYVNLVQSYLDNEVDEVFGKLVEVG
;
A
#
# COMPACT_ATOMS: atom_id res chain seq x y z
N MET A 1 10.20 -2.67 15.35
CA MET A 1 10.73 -1.36 15.80
C MET A 1 11.55 -1.52 17.06
N LEU A 2 10.95 -1.92 18.19
CA LEU A 2 11.68 -2.25 19.42
C LEU A 2 12.79 -3.28 19.16
N LYS A 3 12.49 -4.31 18.35
CA LYS A 3 13.45 -5.32 17.92
C LYS A 3 14.76 -4.75 17.35
N TYR A 4 14.71 -3.72 16.50
CA TYR A 4 15.95 -3.16 15.92
C TYR A 4 16.71 -2.26 16.88
N LEU A 5 16.03 -1.65 17.86
CA LEU A 5 16.71 -0.93 18.94
C LEU A 5 17.44 -1.93 19.86
N GLN A 6 16.77 -3.03 20.24
CA GLN A 6 17.37 -4.10 21.04
C GLN A 6 18.55 -4.77 20.34
N GLU A 7 18.41 -5.07 19.05
CA GLU A 7 19.52 -5.62 18.25
C GLU A 7 20.67 -4.62 18.11
N TYR A 8 20.39 -3.31 18.09
CA TYR A 8 21.42 -2.27 18.06
C TYR A 8 22.14 -2.15 19.40
N GLU A 9 21.41 -2.22 20.52
CA GLU A 9 21.99 -2.25 21.87
C GLU A 9 22.92 -3.45 22.05
N ALA A 10 22.48 -4.64 21.61
CA ALA A 10 23.28 -5.86 21.69
C ALA A 10 24.51 -5.83 20.78
N GLU A 11 24.39 -5.35 19.54
CA GLU A 11 25.52 -5.32 18.58
C GLU A 11 26.64 -4.38 19.01
N TYR A 12 26.29 -3.24 19.62
CA TYR A 12 27.26 -2.21 19.99
C TYR A 12 27.59 -2.18 21.49
N ASP A 13 27.09 -3.15 22.26
CA ASP A 13 27.21 -3.22 23.73
C ASP A 13 26.92 -1.88 24.40
N ILE A 14 25.80 -1.28 24.03
CA ILE A 14 25.35 0.01 24.54
C ILE A 14 23.99 -0.11 25.19
N VAL A 15 23.79 0.67 26.25
CA VAL A 15 22.48 0.86 26.88
C VAL A 15 21.99 2.24 26.53
N LEU A 16 20.87 2.32 25.81
CA LEU A 16 20.24 3.60 25.49
C LEU A 16 19.68 4.22 26.77
N ARG A 17 20.02 5.49 26.98
CA ARG A 17 19.58 6.22 28.18
C ARG A 17 18.86 7.49 27.82
N ILE A 18 17.88 7.84 28.62
CA ILE A 18 17.15 9.11 28.52
C ILE A 18 17.36 9.85 29.83
N LYS A 19 17.88 11.07 29.73
CA LYS A 19 18.00 11.97 30.87
C LYS A 19 17.05 13.14 30.72
N ALA A 20 16.42 13.52 31.82
CA ALA A 20 15.77 14.82 31.89
C ALA A 20 16.84 15.91 31.73
N SER A 21 16.69 16.76 30.73
CA SER A 21 17.49 17.94 30.51
C SER A 21 16.61 19.17 30.71
N ASN A 22 16.54 19.63 31.95
CA ASN A 22 15.95 20.94 32.23
C ASN A 22 16.86 22.01 31.58
N SER A 23 16.24 23.00 30.92
CA SER A 23 16.92 24.10 30.21
C SER A 23 17.93 24.87 31.07
N ASN A 24 17.86 24.74 32.40
CA ASN A 24 18.69 25.43 33.37
C ASN A 24 20.14 24.93 33.42
N ASN A 25 20.44 23.73 32.88
CA ASN A 25 21.82 23.24 32.77
C ASN A 25 22.23 23.05 31.30
N LYS A 26 22.69 24.14 30.67
CA LYS A 26 23.15 24.17 29.27
C LYS A 26 24.17 23.09 28.94
N ARG A 27 25.08 22.75 29.87
CA ARG A 27 26.10 21.70 29.66
C ARG A 27 25.46 20.32 29.49
N VAL A 28 24.52 19.97 30.37
CA VAL A 28 23.78 18.69 30.29
C VAL A 28 22.96 18.62 29.00
N PHE A 29 22.28 19.71 28.64
CA PHE A 29 21.51 19.78 27.39
C PHE A 29 22.40 19.56 26.15
N ILE A 30 23.57 20.20 26.08
CA ILE A 30 24.51 20.02 24.97
C ILE A 30 25.04 18.58 24.91
N ALA A 31 25.37 17.99 26.07
CA ALA A 31 25.84 16.61 26.16
C ALA A 31 24.78 15.62 25.65
N GLU A 32 23.52 15.76 26.08
CA GLU A 32 22.41 14.92 25.62
C GLU A 32 22.12 15.13 24.13
N ARG A 33 22.14 16.38 23.64
CA ARG A 33 22.00 16.66 22.20
C ARG A 33 23.07 15.95 21.38
N ASN A 34 24.33 15.98 21.82
CA ASN A 34 25.43 15.34 21.11
C ASN A 34 25.33 13.80 21.17
N TYR A 35 24.95 13.24 22.32
CA TYR A 35 24.69 11.81 22.50
C TYR A 35 23.62 11.32 21.51
N TRP A 36 22.47 12.00 21.47
CA TRP A 36 21.34 11.62 20.61
C TRP A 36 21.60 11.87 19.12
N LYS A 37 22.41 12.87 18.79
CA LYS A 37 22.90 13.07 17.41
C LYS A 37 23.81 11.91 16.97
N LYS A 38 24.73 11.47 17.84
CA LYS A 38 25.60 10.31 17.59
C LYS A 38 24.78 9.03 17.44
N PHE A 39 23.83 8.80 18.34
CA PHE A 39 22.87 7.70 18.25
C PHE A 39 22.14 7.71 16.91
N TYR A 40 21.54 8.83 16.50
CA TYR A 40 20.81 8.91 15.23
C TYR A 40 21.68 8.48 14.04
N LEU A 41 22.91 8.97 13.95
CA LEU A 41 23.83 8.61 12.88
C LEU A 41 24.20 7.12 12.93
N GLN A 42 24.60 6.62 14.10
CA GLN A 42 25.02 5.23 14.25
C GLN A 42 23.87 4.24 14.04
N PHE A 43 22.70 4.53 14.60
CA PHE A 43 21.52 3.69 14.48
C PHE A 43 20.99 3.65 13.04
N THR A 44 20.91 4.80 12.36
CA THR A 44 20.53 4.81 10.94
C THR A 44 21.56 4.07 10.08
N ASN A 45 22.86 4.22 10.37
CA ASN A 45 23.92 3.44 9.69
C ASN A 45 23.74 1.94 9.87
N PHE A 46 23.51 1.49 11.11
CA PHE A 46 23.18 0.11 11.43
C PHE A 46 21.97 -0.39 10.64
N MET A 47 20.88 0.39 10.59
CA MET A 47 19.69 0.03 9.82
C MET A 47 19.97 -0.12 8.32
N TYR A 48 20.74 0.80 7.72
CA TYR A 48 21.05 0.76 6.29
C TYR A 48 22.06 -0.33 5.90
N GLN A 49 23.11 -0.51 6.70
CA GLN A 49 24.26 -1.35 6.38
C GLN A 49 24.09 -2.79 6.90
N LYS A 50 23.67 -2.96 8.15
CA LYS A 50 23.56 -4.29 8.79
C LYS A 50 22.19 -4.92 8.57
N LYS A 51 21.13 -4.11 8.60
CA LYS A 51 19.74 -4.60 8.41
C LYS A 51 19.21 -4.39 7.00
N SER A 52 20.01 -3.82 6.09
CA SER A 52 19.65 -3.59 4.69
C SER A 52 18.30 -2.89 4.50
N CYS A 53 17.91 -2.03 5.44
CA CYS A 53 16.66 -1.28 5.39
C CYS A 53 16.71 -0.19 4.30
N TYR A 54 15.53 0.27 3.87
CA TYR A 54 15.37 1.36 2.91
C TYR A 54 14.76 2.60 3.59
N ASP A 55 14.86 3.75 2.92
CA ASP A 55 14.54 5.07 3.45
C ASP A 55 13.17 5.16 4.13
N ASN A 56 12.11 4.61 3.53
CA ASN A 56 10.77 4.65 4.10
C ASN A 56 10.65 3.90 5.43
N TYR A 57 11.32 2.76 5.57
CA TYR A 57 11.29 1.99 6.80
C TYR A 57 12.12 2.68 7.89
N VAL A 58 13.34 3.14 7.55
CA VAL A 58 14.19 3.91 8.47
C VAL A 58 13.46 5.17 8.94
N GLY A 59 12.88 5.93 8.02
CA GLY A 59 12.07 7.11 8.33
C GLY A 59 10.89 6.79 9.26
N THR A 60 10.21 5.66 9.06
CA THR A 60 9.12 5.22 9.96
C THR A 60 9.63 4.97 11.38
N VAL A 61 10.76 4.29 11.53
CA VAL A 61 11.37 4.04 12.85
C VAL A 61 11.78 5.35 13.52
N ILE A 62 12.47 6.24 12.80
CA ILE A 62 12.88 7.54 13.33
C ILE A 62 11.66 8.39 13.70
N LYS A 63 10.59 8.37 12.89
CA LYS A 63 9.34 9.07 13.20
C LYS A 63 8.75 8.60 14.53
N THR A 64 8.77 7.30 14.81
CA THR A 64 8.23 6.82 16.08
C THR A 64 9.13 7.15 17.27
N ILE A 65 10.45 7.17 17.09
CA ILE A 65 11.36 7.69 18.13
C ILE A 65 11.00 9.15 18.45
N ARG A 66 10.74 9.99 17.44
CA ARG A 66 10.27 11.37 17.65
C ARG A 66 8.93 11.45 18.40
N VAL A 67 8.00 10.55 18.09
CA VAL A 67 6.70 10.47 18.79
C VAL A 67 6.91 10.09 20.25
N PHE A 68 7.79 9.13 20.52
CA PHE A 68 8.11 8.72 21.88
C PHE A 68 8.71 9.87 22.70
N PHE A 69 9.64 10.64 22.14
CA PHE A 69 10.15 11.85 22.81
C PHE A 69 9.08 12.92 23.01
N ASN A 70 8.16 13.12 22.05
CA ASN A 70 7.02 14.01 22.26
C ASN A 70 6.17 13.55 23.45
N PHE A 71 5.89 12.24 23.55
CA PHE A 71 5.13 11.67 24.67
C PHE A 71 5.84 11.91 26.02
N LEU A 72 7.16 11.71 26.08
CA LEU A 72 7.93 11.99 27.29
C LEU A 72 7.82 13.46 27.74
N ASN A 73 7.94 14.41 26.80
CA ASN A 73 7.89 15.84 27.14
C ASN A 73 6.48 16.33 27.46
N ASN A 74 5.48 15.92 26.69
CA ASN A 74 4.15 16.53 26.74
C ASN A 74 3.19 15.79 27.68
N ASP A 75 3.27 14.47 27.74
CA ASP A 75 2.32 13.64 28.48
C ASP A 75 2.89 13.19 29.82
N MET A 76 4.20 12.89 29.88
CA MET A 76 4.86 12.42 31.11
C MET A 76 5.57 13.54 31.90
N GLY A 77 5.68 14.74 31.34
CA GLY A 77 6.39 15.86 31.97
C GLY A 77 7.90 15.66 32.13
N ILE A 78 8.49 14.66 31.46
CA ILE A 78 9.93 14.40 31.47
C ILE A 78 10.56 15.31 30.41
N ALA A 79 11.11 16.44 30.84
CA ALA A 79 11.75 17.41 29.96
C ALA A 79 13.03 16.83 29.33
N THR A 80 12.93 16.15 28.19
CA THR A 80 14.09 15.63 27.46
C THR A 80 14.69 16.66 26.50
N GLY A 81 14.09 17.84 26.36
CA GLY A 81 14.51 18.85 25.38
C GLY A 81 14.10 18.51 23.94
N VAL A 82 14.42 19.38 22.97
CA VAL A 82 13.85 19.34 21.60
C VAL A 82 14.76 18.74 20.51
N PHE A 83 15.92 18.17 20.87
CA PHE A 83 16.91 17.69 19.89
C PHE A 83 16.38 16.59 18.96
N TYR A 84 15.43 15.76 19.41
CA TYR A 84 14.82 14.72 18.58
C TYR A 84 14.12 15.29 17.33
N LYS A 85 13.75 16.58 17.33
CA LYS A 85 13.17 17.26 16.17
C LYS A 85 14.18 17.40 15.01
N SER A 86 15.49 17.38 15.27
CA SER A 86 16.53 17.43 14.24
C SER A 86 16.78 16.08 13.58
N PHE A 87 16.17 14.99 14.05
CA PHE A 87 16.28 13.70 13.38
C PHE A 87 15.54 13.75 12.05
N TYR A 88 16.30 13.57 10.98
CA TYR A 88 15.76 13.57 9.63
C TYR A 88 14.95 12.28 9.39
N VAL A 89 13.72 12.47 8.93
CA VAL A 89 12.78 11.38 8.62
C VAL A 89 12.79 11.21 7.11
N CYS A 90 13.60 10.28 6.61
CA CYS A 90 13.66 9.96 5.18
C CYS A 90 12.27 9.55 4.67
N ARG A 91 11.95 9.98 3.45
CA ARG A 91 10.74 9.57 2.73
C ARG A 91 11.09 9.35 1.27
N GLU A 92 10.64 8.23 0.74
CA GLU A 92 10.69 7.89 -0.68
C GLU A 92 9.26 7.81 -1.20
N GLU A 93 8.99 8.47 -2.32
CA GLU A 93 7.73 8.26 -3.03
C GLU A 93 7.78 6.92 -3.75
N VAL A 94 6.93 5.99 -3.31
CA VAL A 94 6.78 4.69 -3.96
C VAL A 94 5.67 4.82 -5.01
N PRO A 95 5.92 4.54 -6.30
CA PRO A 95 4.90 4.63 -7.33
C PRO A 95 3.69 3.76 -6.99
N ILE A 96 2.51 4.24 -7.37
CA ILE A 96 1.28 3.48 -7.22
C ILE A 96 1.21 2.51 -8.39
N VAL A 97 1.13 1.23 -8.07
CA VAL A 97 0.94 0.16 -9.06
C VAL A 97 -0.53 -0.20 -9.08
N THR A 98 -1.15 -0.06 -10.25
CA THR A 98 -2.55 -0.38 -10.58
C THR A 98 -2.62 -1.02 -11.96
N LEU A 99 -3.58 -1.93 -12.16
CA LEU A 99 -4.05 -2.26 -13.50
C LEU A 99 -4.73 -1.06 -14.16
N LEU A 100 -4.58 -0.97 -15.47
CA LEU A 100 -5.41 -0.16 -16.35
C LEU A 100 -6.82 -0.79 -16.51
N PRO A 101 -7.83 -0.01 -16.91
CA PRO A 101 -9.19 -0.52 -17.14
C PRO A 101 -9.23 -1.71 -18.12
N GLU A 102 -8.43 -1.68 -19.19
CA GLU A 102 -8.37 -2.71 -20.23
C GLU A 102 -7.77 -4.01 -19.66
N GLN A 103 -6.74 -3.90 -18.83
CA GLN A 103 -6.15 -5.05 -18.13
C GLN A 103 -7.12 -5.70 -17.15
N LEU A 104 -7.93 -4.88 -16.44
CA LEU A 104 -8.97 -5.41 -15.58
C LEU A 104 -10.09 -6.07 -16.39
N GLN A 105 -10.49 -5.48 -17.51
CA GLN A 105 -11.47 -6.04 -18.44
C GLN A 105 -11.02 -7.39 -19.00
N PHE A 106 -9.73 -7.50 -19.36
CA PHE A 106 -9.11 -8.76 -19.77
C PHE A 106 -9.28 -9.86 -18.72
N LEU A 107 -8.97 -9.60 -17.44
CA LEU A 107 -9.14 -10.60 -16.37
C LEU A 107 -10.60 -11.01 -16.14
N ILE A 108 -11.54 -10.11 -16.40
CA ILE A 108 -12.99 -10.36 -16.25
C ILE A 108 -13.50 -11.25 -17.39
N ASN A 109 -13.14 -10.96 -18.63
CA ASN A 109 -13.83 -11.49 -19.81
C ASN A 109 -13.07 -12.57 -20.59
N ASP A 110 -11.74 -12.66 -20.46
CA ASP A 110 -10.96 -13.59 -21.28
C ASP A 110 -11.07 -15.03 -20.77
N ALA A 111 -11.89 -15.83 -21.45
CA ALA A 111 -12.13 -17.23 -21.12
C ALA A 111 -10.92 -18.12 -21.43
N GLY A 112 -10.22 -17.87 -22.54
CA GLY A 112 -9.04 -18.65 -22.93
C GLY A 112 -7.89 -18.50 -21.94
N PHE A 113 -7.63 -17.28 -21.48
CA PHE A 113 -6.71 -17.02 -20.39
C PHE A 113 -7.15 -17.71 -19.09
N ASN A 114 -8.44 -17.67 -18.77
CA ASN A 114 -8.96 -18.34 -17.58
C ASN A 114 -8.74 -19.86 -17.61
N GLU A 115 -8.85 -20.50 -18.78
CA GLU A 115 -8.61 -21.93 -18.98
C GLU A 115 -7.15 -22.31 -18.79
N GLN A 116 -6.20 -21.43 -19.14
CA GLN A 116 -4.77 -21.64 -18.88
C GLN A 116 -4.41 -21.61 -17.39
N LEU A 117 -5.24 -20.97 -16.56
CA LEU A 117 -5.02 -20.90 -15.11
C LEU A 117 -5.46 -22.20 -14.43
N ASN A 118 -4.60 -22.77 -13.59
CA ASN A 118 -5.02 -23.86 -12.70
C ASN A 118 -6.08 -23.37 -11.69
N LYS A 119 -6.81 -24.31 -11.07
CA LYS A 119 -7.91 -24.00 -10.12
C LYS A 119 -7.50 -23.09 -8.96
N SER A 120 -6.24 -23.15 -8.52
CA SER A 120 -5.76 -22.26 -7.45
C SER A 120 -5.55 -20.83 -7.95
N LEU A 121 -5.07 -20.65 -9.18
CA LEU A 121 -4.89 -19.33 -9.81
C LEU A 121 -6.22 -18.73 -10.24
N GLN A 122 -7.16 -19.53 -10.75
CA GLN A 122 -8.53 -19.08 -11.05
C GLN A 122 -9.19 -18.46 -9.82
N LYS A 123 -9.13 -19.14 -8.66
CA LYS A 123 -9.65 -18.59 -7.39
C LYS A 123 -8.95 -17.29 -6.98
N ALA A 124 -7.63 -17.20 -7.16
CA ALA A 124 -6.89 -15.99 -6.84
C ALA A 124 -7.27 -14.83 -7.77
N LYS A 125 -7.45 -15.11 -9.07
CA LYS A 125 -7.94 -14.16 -10.07
C LYS A 125 -9.34 -13.64 -9.69
N ASP A 126 -10.26 -14.52 -9.35
CA ASP A 126 -11.62 -14.14 -8.98
C ASP A 126 -11.66 -13.25 -7.72
N ILE A 127 -10.88 -13.61 -6.69
CA ILE A 127 -10.72 -12.75 -5.49
C ILE A 127 -10.13 -11.40 -5.88
N PHE A 128 -9.15 -11.39 -6.79
CA PHE A 128 -8.50 -10.17 -7.24
C PHE A 128 -9.45 -9.25 -8.00
N VAL A 129 -10.15 -9.78 -8.99
CA VAL A 129 -11.17 -9.08 -9.78
C VAL A 129 -12.25 -8.51 -8.87
N PHE A 130 -12.79 -9.32 -7.94
CA PHE A 130 -13.79 -8.83 -7.00
C PHE A 130 -13.23 -7.69 -6.11
N GLY A 131 -11.99 -7.81 -5.64
CA GLY A 131 -11.33 -6.74 -4.88
C GLY A 131 -11.12 -5.45 -5.67
N CYS A 132 -10.86 -5.56 -6.98
CA CYS A 132 -10.80 -4.45 -7.93
C CYS A 132 -12.19 -3.80 -8.17
N THR A 133 -13.28 -4.47 -7.82
CA THR A 133 -14.63 -3.92 -7.96
C THR A 133 -15.09 -3.14 -6.72
N VAL A 134 -14.78 -3.62 -5.51
CA VAL A 134 -15.41 -3.12 -4.27
C VAL A 134 -14.54 -2.15 -3.45
N ALA A 135 -13.27 -1.95 -3.83
CA ALA A 135 -12.33 -1.03 -3.18
C ALA A 135 -12.13 -1.21 -1.65
N LEU A 136 -12.43 -2.39 -1.11
CA LEU A 136 -12.28 -2.69 0.32
C LEU A 136 -10.82 -2.89 0.72
N ARG A 137 -10.53 -2.75 2.02
CA ARG A 137 -9.23 -3.20 2.55
C ARG A 137 -9.17 -4.73 2.45
N VAL A 138 -7.96 -5.26 2.30
CA VAL A 138 -7.74 -6.72 2.16
C VAL A 138 -8.37 -7.49 3.33
N SER A 139 -8.17 -7.03 4.57
CA SER A 139 -8.79 -7.66 5.75
C SER A 139 -10.32 -7.68 5.66
N ASP A 140 -10.90 -6.54 5.27
CA ASP A 140 -12.35 -6.35 5.20
C ASP A 140 -12.93 -7.22 4.08
N LEU A 141 -12.25 -7.32 2.94
CA LEU A 141 -12.58 -8.18 1.81
C LEU A 141 -12.68 -9.66 2.21
N PHE A 142 -11.68 -10.17 2.93
CA PHE A 142 -11.69 -11.58 3.38
C PHE A 142 -12.65 -11.85 4.54
N ALA A 143 -13.18 -10.80 5.19
CA ALA A 143 -14.15 -10.92 6.27
C ALA A 143 -15.61 -10.96 5.79
N ILE A 144 -15.89 -10.58 4.52
CA ILE A 144 -17.24 -10.57 3.95
C ILE A 144 -17.84 -11.99 3.98
N LYS A 145 -19.09 -12.09 4.42
CA LYS A 145 -19.88 -13.31 4.45
C LYS A 145 -20.93 -13.33 3.36
N PHE A 146 -21.37 -14.51 2.97
CA PHE A 146 -22.47 -14.65 2.00
C PHE A 146 -23.76 -13.96 2.48
N ALA A 147 -24.01 -13.95 3.78
CA ALA A 147 -25.17 -13.29 4.39
C ALA A 147 -25.08 -11.75 4.38
N ASP A 148 -23.89 -11.19 4.15
CA ASP A 148 -23.72 -9.73 4.08
C ASP A 148 -24.18 -9.18 2.71
N ILE A 149 -24.39 -10.04 1.70
CA ILE A 149 -24.84 -9.62 0.38
C ILE A 149 -26.35 -9.42 0.38
N GLU A 150 -26.77 -8.16 0.22
CA GLU A 150 -28.18 -7.77 0.15
C GLU A 150 -28.69 -7.97 -1.28
N ARG A 151 -29.84 -8.64 -1.43
CA ARG A 151 -30.57 -8.70 -2.70
C ARG A 151 -31.77 -7.76 -2.61
N MET A 152 -31.83 -6.78 -3.50
CA MET A 152 -32.96 -5.87 -3.64
C MET A 152 -33.44 -5.97 -5.09
N GLU A 153 -34.65 -6.50 -5.27
CA GLU A 153 -35.23 -6.78 -6.60
C GLU A 153 -34.28 -7.65 -7.47
N GLN A 154 -33.83 -7.12 -8.60
CA GLN A 154 -32.92 -7.75 -9.55
C GLN A 154 -31.44 -7.42 -9.30
N HIS A 155 -31.12 -6.64 -8.25
CA HIS A 155 -29.78 -6.13 -7.98
C HIS A 155 -29.20 -6.69 -6.68
N TYR A 156 -27.88 -6.83 -6.65
CA TYR A 156 -27.11 -7.24 -5.48
C TYR A 156 -26.29 -6.07 -4.96
N TYR A 157 -26.23 -5.93 -3.64
CA TYR A 157 -25.52 -4.86 -2.96
C TYR A 157 -24.62 -5.43 -1.87
N LEU A 158 -23.45 -4.81 -1.73
CA LEU A 158 -22.54 -5.03 -0.61
C LEU A 158 -22.60 -3.79 0.31
N PRO A 159 -23.26 -3.89 1.48
CA PRO A 159 -23.21 -2.86 2.50
C PRO A 159 -21.81 -2.82 3.12
N VAL A 160 -21.19 -1.64 3.11
CA VAL A 160 -19.87 -1.37 3.67
C VAL A 160 -20.04 -0.41 4.83
N LYS A 161 -19.77 -0.89 6.04
CA LYS A 161 -19.67 -0.04 7.23
C LYS A 161 -18.24 0.44 7.37
N THR A 162 -18.02 1.73 7.13
CA THR A 162 -16.71 2.35 7.35
C THR A 162 -16.54 2.67 8.83
N ILE A 163 -15.71 1.89 9.53
CA ILE A 163 -15.45 2.02 10.99
C ILE A 163 -15.07 3.45 11.39
N LYS A 164 -14.37 4.19 10.52
CA LYS A 164 -13.85 5.53 10.83
C LYS A 164 -14.86 6.67 10.72
N THR A 165 -15.89 6.56 9.89
CA THR A 165 -16.82 7.67 9.61
C THR A 165 -18.27 7.33 9.96
N GLY A 166 -18.58 6.07 10.29
CA GLY A 166 -19.95 5.64 10.61
C GLY A 166 -20.91 5.64 9.41
N VAL A 167 -20.45 6.05 8.23
CA VAL A 167 -21.27 6.13 7.02
C VAL A 167 -21.41 4.74 6.41
N ALA A 168 -22.64 4.26 6.35
CA ALA A 168 -22.99 3.06 5.60
C ALA A 168 -23.08 3.39 4.11
N VAL A 169 -22.20 2.80 3.30
CA VAL A 169 -22.25 2.90 1.84
C VAL A 169 -22.69 1.55 1.29
N ARG A 170 -23.65 1.52 0.37
CA ARG A 170 -24.03 0.30 -0.35
C ARG A 170 -23.38 0.31 -1.73
N ILE A 171 -22.54 -0.67 -2.00
CA ILE A 171 -21.89 -0.84 -3.31
C ILE A 171 -22.78 -1.76 -4.15
N LYS A 172 -23.31 -1.28 -5.28
CA LYS A 172 -24.02 -2.11 -6.25
C LYS A 172 -23.03 -3.06 -6.93
N LEU A 173 -23.30 -4.36 -6.90
CA LEU A 173 -22.44 -5.38 -7.48
C LEU A 173 -22.80 -5.63 -8.95
N PRO A 174 -21.83 -5.58 -9.87
CA PRO A 174 -22.05 -5.93 -11.27
C PRO A 174 -22.23 -7.45 -11.44
N PRO A 175 -22.82 -7.91 -12.57
CA PRO A 175 -23.10 -9.33 -12.80
C PRO A 175 -21.90 -10.25 -12.63
N TYR A 176 -20.72 -9.87 -13.11
CA TYR A 176 -19.50 -10.68 -12.97
C TYR A 176 -19.08 -10.87 -11.50
N ALA A 177 -19.26 -9.85 -10.65
CA ALA A 177 -18.95 -9.94 -9.23
C ALA A 177 -19.94 -10.86 -8.51
N VAL A 178 -21.21 -10.84 -8.92
CA VAL A 178 -22.24 -11.77 -8.43
C VAL A 178 -21.93 -13.21 -8.84
N ALA A 179 -21.50 -13.44 -10.08
CA ALA A 179 -21.10 -14.76 -10.56
C ALA A 179 -19.91 -15.33 -9.75
N ILE A 180 -18.90 -14.49 -9.46
CA ILE A 180 -17.78 -14.86 -8.57
C ILE A 180 -18.30 -15.33 -7.21
N ILE A 181 -19.20 -14.58 -6.57
CA ILE A 181 -19.78 -14.95 -5.28
C ILE A 181 -20.50 -16.31 -5.37
N GLN A 182 -21.29 -16.54 -6.42
CA GLN A 182 -22.02 -17.79 -6.63
C GLN A 182 -21.08 -18.99 -6.81
N ASN A 183 -20.01 -18.84 -7.57
CA ASN A 183 -18.98 -19.88 -7.75
C ASN A 183 -18.32 -20.27 -6.42
N PHE A 184 -17.98 -19.28 -5.58
CA PHE A 184 -17.45 -19.54 -4.24
C PHE A 184 -18.50 -20.12 -3.28
N LYS A 185 -19.78 -19.80 -3.45
CA LYS A 185 -20.87 -20.36 -2.65
C LYS A 185 -21.03 -21.85 -2.94
N ALA A 186 -21.01 -22.25 -4.22
CA ALA A 186 -21.11 -23.65 -4.65
C ALA A 186 -20.00 -24.54 -4.07
N THR A 187 -18.81 -23.98 -3.86
CA THR A 187 -17.64 -24.69 -3.32
C THR A 187 -17.35 -24.41 -1.84
N SER A 188 -18.26 -23.71 -1.15
CA SER A 188 -18.03 -23.18 0.20
C SER A 188 -17.97 -24.25 1.30
N LYS A 189 -18.64 -25.39 1.12
CA LYS A 189 -18.76 -26.48 2.11
C LYS A 189 -19.16 -25.96 3.51
N GLY A 190 -20.15 -25.06 3.57
CA GLY A 190 -20.68 -24.50 4.83
C GLY A 190 -19.90 -23.31 5.41
N ARG A 191 -18.84 -22.86 4.73
CA ARG A 191 -18.07 -21.67 5.12
C ARG A 191 -18.93 -20.40 5.02
N LYS A 192 -18.93 -19.59 6.09
CA LYS A 192 -19.70 -18.33 6.15
C LYS A 192 -19.10 -17.21 5.29
N ALA A 193 -17.77 -17.05 5.33
CA ALA A 193 -17.05 -16.07 4.53
C ALA A 193 -17.22 -16.37 3.02
N ILE A 194 -17.17 -15.36 2.15
CA ILE A 194 -17.25 -15.55 0.69
C ILE A 194 -15.95 -16.16 0.17
N PHE A 195 -14.80 -15.59 0.56
CA PHE A 195 -13.49 -16.04 0.10
C PHE A 195 -12.76 -16.92 1.13
N PRO A 196 -12.11 -18.02 0.70
CA PRO A 196 -11.38 -18.88 1.62
C PRO A 196 -10.16 -18.13 2.19
N PRO A 197 -9.74 -18.41 3.42
CA PRO A 197 -8.54 -17.81 3.97
C PRO A 197 -7.34 -18.22 3.15
N ILE A 198 -6.49 -17.24 2.82
CA ILE A 198 -5.24 -17.47 2.10
C ILE A 198 -4.11 -16.64 2.72
N PRO A 199 -2.93 -17.25 2.98
CA PRO A 199 -1.78 -16.48 3.43
C PRO A 199 -1.44 -15.37 2.44
N ARG A 200 -1.22 -14.15 2.93
CA ARG A 200 -0.94 -12.97 2.09
C ARG A 200 0.23 -13.19 1.14
N THR A 201 1.29 -13.86 1.61
CA THR A 201 2.47 -14.19 0.81
C THR A 201 2.10 -15.09 -0.37
N ARG A 202 1.35 -16.16 -0.11
CA ARG A 202 0.84 -17.08 -1.15
C ARG A 202 -0.07 -16.35 -2.14
N PHE A 203 -1.03 -15.58 -1.64
CA PHE A 203 -1.94 -14.83 -2.50
C PHE A 203 -1.18 -13.84 -3.39
N ASN A 204 -0.26 -13.05 -2.82
CA ASN A 204 0.56 -12.14 -3.60
C ASN A 204 1.37 -12.90 -4.67
N ASN A 205 2.02 -14.02 -4.33
CA ASN A 205 2.78 -14.81 -5.31
C ASN A 205 1.90 -15.31 -6.46
N GLN A 206 0.66 -15.72 -6.18
CA GLN A 206 -0.30 -16.10 -7.22
C GLN A 206 -0.68 -14.92 -8.11
N LEU A 207 -0.88 -13.72 -7.55
CA LEU A 207 -1.16 -12.52 -8.34
C LEU A 207 0.01 -12.15 -9.27
N LYS A 208 1.25 -12.31 -8.80
CA LYS A 208 2.44 -12.09 -9.63
C LYS A 208 2.49 -13.08 -10.79
N ALA A 209 2.24 -14.37 -10.51
CA ALA A 209 2.19 -15.40 -11.54
C ALA A 209 1.08 -15.12 -12.57
N ILE A 210 -0.11 -14.70 -12.13
CA ILE A 210 -1.21 -14.31 -13.04
C ILE A 210 -0.78 -13.14 -13.93
N ALA A 211 -0.17 -12.10 -13.36
CA ALA A 211 0.29 -10.94 -14.12
C ALA A 211 1.42 -11.30 -15.11
N GLU A 212 2.31 -12.22 -14.73
CA GLU A 212 3.38 -12.72 -15.61
C GLU A 212 2.82 -13.57 -16.76
N MET A 213 1.86 -14.46 -16.49
CA MET A 213 1.14 -15.23 -17.52
C MET A 213 0.33 -14.33 -18.46
N ALA A 214 -0.18 -13.20 -17.98
CA ALA A 214 -0.86 -12.19 -18.79
C ALA A 214 0.11 -11.32 -19.62
N GLY A 215 1.42 -11.56 -19.55
CA GLY A 215 2.44 -10.80 -20.28
C GLY A 215 2.72 -9.41 -19.73
N TRP A 216 2.25 -9.07 -18.52
CA TRP A 216 2.46 -7.75 -17.90
C TRP A 216 3.83 -7.67 -17.21
N VAL A 217 4.86 -7.80 -18.03
CA VAL A 217 6.27 -7.85 -17.63
C VAL A 217 7.00 -6.54 -17.93
N ASN A 218 6.27 -5.50 -18.34
CA ASN A 218 6.82 -4.19 -18.63
C ASN A 218 7.54 -3.61 -17.41
N ASP A 219 8.62 -2.90 -17.67
CA ASP A 219 9.42 -2.26 -16.64
C ASP A 219 8.71 -1.02 -16.09
N LEU A 220 8.70 -0.87 -14.76
CA LEU A 220 8.17 0.31 -14.08
C LEU A 220 9.24 1.24 -13.49
N GLY A 221 10.53 0.97 -13.73
CA GLY A 221 11.63 1.84 -13.30
C GLY A 221 11.70 2.08 -11.79
N ARG A 222 11.08 1.23 -10.97
CA ARG A 222 11.01 1.47 -9.52
C ARG A 222 12.40 1.37 -8.92
N VAL A 223 12.92 2.48 -8.43
CA VAL A 223 14.19 2.52 -7.69
C VAL A 223 13.92 2.70 -6.20
N ARG A 224 14.56 1.88 -5.36
CA ARG A 224 14.54 2.09 -3.90
C ARG A 224 15.65 3.05 -3.53
N LYS A 225 15.44 3.91 -2.54
CA LYS A 225 16.49 4.82 -2.05
C LYS A 225 17.11 4.35 -0.73
N LYS A 226 18.42 4.55 -0.61
CA LYS A 226 19.16 4.50 0.64
C LYS A 226 19.90 5.82 0.82
N ARG A 227 19.57 6.55 1.89
CA ARG A 227 20.10 7.89 2.19
C ARG A 227 19.87 8.89 1.06
N GLY A 228 18.70 8.85 0.43
CA GLY A 228 18.37 9.74 -0.69
C GLY A 228 19.02 9.36 -2.03
N VAL A 229 19.95 8.39 -2.04
CA VAL A 229 20.57 7.88 -3.26
C VAL A 229 19.83 6.65 -3.76
N ASN A 230 19.62 6.58 -5.07
CA ASN A 230 19.08 5.42 -5.76
C ASN A 230 19.94 4.18 -5.50
N PHE A 231 19.38 3.18 -4.82
CA PHE A 231 20.05 1.93 -4.48
C PHE A 231 19.75 0.87 -5.53
N LYS A 232 20.80 0.40 -6.21
CA LYS A 232 20.76 -0.75 -7.13
C LYS A 232 20.85 -2.03 -6.31
N ASN A 233 19.86 -2.93 -6.45
CA ASN A 233 19.88 -4.23 -5.76
C ASN A 233 21.06 -5.08 -6.29
N THR A 234 21.91 -5.57 -5.40
CA THR A 234 23.13 -6.35 -5.74
C THR A 234 22.90 -7.86 -5.80
N GLY A 235 21.64 -8.32 -5.72
CA GLY A 235 21.28 -9.76 -5.60
C GLY A 235 20.44 -10.33 -6.74
N LYS A 236 20.20 -9.54 -7.79
CA LYS A 236 19.72 -9.99 -9.10
C LYS A 236 20.63 -9.34 -10.12
N SER A 237 20.88 -10.03 -11.23
CA SER A 237 21.75 -9.57 -12.32
C SER A 237 21.58 -8.07 -12.59
N ASN A 238 22.70 -7.40 -12.87
CA ASN A 238 22.81 -5.98 -13.16
C ASN A 238 21.59 -5.46 -13.95
N ASN A 239 20.91 -4.45 -13.40
CA ASN A 239 19.89 -3.65 -14.09
C ASN A 239 18.44 -4.19 -14.15
N GLU A 240 18.03 -5.17 -13.33
CA GLU A 240 16.61 -5.52 -13.23
C GLU A 240 15.84 -4.51 -12.35
N SER A 241 15.40 -3.45 -13.00
CA SER A 241 14.23 -2.68 -12.59
C SER A 241 13.02 -3.60 -12.29
N PHE A 242 12.15 -3.18 -11.37
CA PHE A 242 11.00 -4.01 -11.02
C PHE A 242 9.96 -3.99 -12.15
N ARG A 243 9.68 -5.17 -12.71
CA ARG A 243 8.59 -5.37 -13.67
C ARG A 243 7.24 -5.13 -13.00
N PHE A 244 6.22 -4.83 -13.81
CA PHE A 244 4.85 -4.65 -13.33
C PHE A 244 4.38 -5.86 -12.51
N CYS A 245 4.51 -7.07 -13.05
CA CYS A 245 4.14 -8.32 -12.38
C CYS A 245 4.82 -8.50 -11.01
N ASP A 246 6.07 -8.05 -10.84
CA ASP A 246 6.82 -8.19 -9.58
C ASP A 246 6.26 -7.32 -8.45
N LEU A 247 5.51 -6.27 -8.81
CA LEU A 247 4.95 -5.29 -7.87
C LEU A 247 3.45 -5.48 -7.59
N VAL A 248 2.78 -6.36 -8.33
CA VAL A 248 1.39 -6.71 -8.05
C VAL A 248 1.28 -7.36 -6.68
N SER A 249 0.26 -6.93 -5.92
CA SER A 249 -0.03 -7.47 -4.59
C SER A 249 -1.52 -7.34 -4.29
N SER A 250 -1.95 -7.91 -3.16
CA SER A 250 -3.29 -7.70 -2.62
C SER A 250 -3.69 -6.23 -2.47
N HIS A 251 -2.75 -5.31 -2.28
CA HIS A 251 -3.07 -3.88 -2.23
C HIS A 251 -3.35 -3.28 -3.60
N THR A 252 -2.88 -3.90 -4.69
CA THR A 252 -3.18 -3.48 -6.07
C THR A 252 -4.68 -3.49 -6.31
N MET A 253 -5.42 -4.46 -5.76
CA MET A 253 -6.89 -4.55 -5.89
C MET A 253 -7.60 -3.23 -5.58
N ARG A 254 -7.40 -2.72 -4.35
CA ARG A 254 -8.04 -1.49 -3.90
C ARG A 254 -7.57 -0.26 -4.66
N ARG A 255 -6.29 -0.23 -5.05
CA ARG A 255 -5.73 0.89 -5.83
C ARG A 255 -6.35 0.94 -7.22
N THR A 256 -6.39 -0.20 -7.91
CA THR A 256 -7.07 -0.38 -9.19
C THR A 256 -8.54 0.00 -9.09
N ALA A 257 -9.26 -0.47 -8.07
CA ALA A 257 -10.65 -0.09 -7.89
C ALA A 257 -10.86 1.42 -7.85
N ILE A 258 -10.02 2.14 -7.08
CA ILE A 258 -10.09 3.60 -6.95
C ILE A 258 -9.75 4.29 -8.27
N THR A 259 -8.64 3.90 -8.93
CA THR A 259 -8.22 4.53 -10.18
C THR A 259 -9.20 4.26 -11.32
N THR A 260 -9.69 3.03 -11.46
CA THR A 260 -10.70 2.67 -12.45
C THR A 260 -12.00 3.44 -12.25
N MET A 261 -12.51 3.56 -11.01
CA MET A 261 -13.71 4.37 -10.76
C MET A 261 -13.52 5.84 -11.14
N LEU A 262 -12.36 6.42 -10.85
CA LEU A 262 -12.03 7.81 -11.21
C LEU A 262 -11.88 7.99 -12.72
N MET A 263 -11.16 7.09 -13.40
CA MET A 263 -10.98 7.09 -14.86
C MET A 263 -12.32 6.97 -15.60
N LEU A 264 -13.25 6.17 -15.07
CA LEU A 264 -14.60 6.02 -15.61
C LEU A 264 -15.57 7.14 -15.19
N GLY A 265 -15.06 8.26 -14.66
CA GLY A 265 -15.84 9.47 -14.41
C GLY A 265 -16.63 9.50 -13.09
N MET A 266 -16.39 8.57 -12.16
CA MET A 266 -17.05 8.63 -10.86
C MET A 266 -16.53 9.81 -10.04
N LYS A 267 -17.45 10.64 -9.52
CA LYS A 267 -17.10 11.82 -8.70
C LYS A 267 -16.22 11.42 -7.51
N GLU A 268 -15.14 12.19 -7.28
CA GLU A 268 -14.15 11.88 -6.23
C GLU A 268 -14.75 11.64 -4.84
N HIS A 269 -15.70 12.47 -4.41
CA HIS A 269 -16.30 12.34 -3.09
C HIS A 269 -17.07 11.01 -2.92
N VAL A 270 -17.62 10.45 -3.99
CA VAL A 270 -18.27 9.13 -3.99
C VAL A 270 -17.21 8.04 -3.87
N VAL A 271 -16.14 8.13 -4.66
CA VAL A 271 -15.02 7.16 -4.60
C VAL A 271 -14.35 7.18 -3.22
N ARG A 272 -14.21 8.36 -2.59
CA ARG A 272 -13.71 8.50 -1.21
C ARG A 272 -14.61 7.79 -0.20
N LYS A 273 -15.93 7.95 -0.31
CA LYS A 273 -16.91 7.26 0.54
C LYS A 273 -16.84 5.74 0.36
N ILE A 274 -16.85 5.24 -0.88
CA ILE A 274 -16.76 3.81 -1.21
C ILE A 274 -15.47 3.21 -0.66
N SER A 275 -14.34 3.88 -0.92
CA SER A 275 -13.05 3.40 -0.44
C SER A 275 -12.86 3.67 1.07
N GLY A 276 -13.61 4.55 1.72
CA GLY A 276 -13.43 4.88 3.13
C GLY A 276 -12.13 5.65 3.39
N HIS A 277 -11.81 6.62 2.52
CA HIS A 277 -10.79 7.64 2.76
C HIS A 277 -11.42 8.87 3.43
N ALA A 278 -10.67 9.52 4.31
CA ALA A 278 -11.07 10.81 4.87
C ALA A 278 -11.00 11.91 3.81
N ASP A 279 -11.78 12.97 3.97
CA ASP A 279 -11.88 14.05 2.98
C ASP A 279 -10.51 14.67 2.66
N ASN A 280 -9.66 14.94 3.65
CA ASN A 280 -8.34 15.53 3.43
C ASN A 280 -7.21 14.48 3.32
N SER A 281 -7.50 13.29 2.79
CA SER A 281 -6.53 12.20 2.72
C SER A 281 -5.45 12.44 1.66
N LYS A 282 -4.23 12.80 2.10
CA LYS A 282 -3.04 12.87 1.21
C LYS A 282 -2.81 11.60 0.39
N SER A 283 -3.12 10.43 0.94
CA SER A 283 -2.99 9.17 0.20
C SER A 283 -4.03 9.00 -0.91
N PHE A 284 -5.21 9.62 -0.78
CA PHE A 284 -6.23 9.59 -1.83
C PHE A 284 -5.85 10.48 -3.01
N TYR A 285 -5.34 11.68 -2.74
CA TYR A 285 -4.88 12.61 -3.79
C TYR A 285 -3.81 12.01 -4.70
N ARG A 286 -3.02 11.05 -4.22
CA ARG A 286 -2.07 10.33 -5.08
C ARG A 286 -2.75 9.54 -6.19
N TYR A 287 -3.96 9.01 -5.97
CA TYR A 287 -4.73 8.34 -7.03
C TYR A 287 -5.29 9.36 -8.02
N VAL A 288 -5.79 10.50 -7.52
CA VAL A 288 -6.29 11.59 -8.37
C VAL A 288 -5.17 12.08 -9.30
N ASN A 289 -3.99 12.37 -8.76
CA ASN A 289 -2.84 12.81 -9.56
C ASN A 289 -2.39 11.75 -10.59
N LEU A 290 -2.46 10.46 -10.23
CA LEU A 290 -2.15 9.38 -11.16
C LEU A 290 -3.15 9.33 -12.33
N VAL A 291 -4.45 9.48 -12.04
CA VAL A 291 -5.49 9.51 -13.06
C VAL A 291 -5.36 10.75 -13.94
N GLN A 292 -5.07 11.92 -13.34
CA GLN A 292 -4.80 13.13 -14.11
C GLN A 292 -3.62 12.94 -15.06
N SER A 293 -2.49 12.42 -14.57
CA SER A 293 -1.33 12.15 -15.42
C SER A 293 -1.63 11.14 -16.54
N TYR A 294 -2.52 10.18 -16.32
CA TYR A 294 -2.98 9.28 -17.38
C TYR A 294 -3.82 10.03 -18.42
N LEU A 295 -4.77 10.85 -17.98
CA LEU A 295 -5.59 11.68 -18.87
C LEU A 295 -4.75 12.65 -19.68
N ASP A 296 -3.75 13.29 -19.06
CA ASP A 296 -2.84 14.21 -19.73
C ASP A 296 -2.09 13.50 -20.88
N ASN A 297 -1.58 12.28 -20.65
CA ASN A 297 -0.90 11.50 -21.68
C ASN A 297 -1.83 11.11 -22.85
N GLU A 298 -3.07 10.69 -22.54
CA GLU A 298 -4.07 10.35 -23.58
C GLU A 298 -4.45 11.59 -24.41
N VAL A 299 -4.59 12.73 -23.75
CA VAL A 299 -4.86 14.03 -24.39
C VAL A 299 -3.70 14.42 -25.31
N ASP A 300 -2.46 14.28 -24.85
CA ASP A 300 -1.27 14.54 -25.66
C ASP A 300 -1.20 13.62 -26.89
N GLU A 301 -1.54 12.34 -26.77
CA GLU A 301 -1.56 11.41 -27.91
C GLU A 301 -2.64 11.80 -28.94
N VAL A 302 -3.84 12.17 -28.47
CA VAL A 302 -4.94 12.59 -29.34
C VAL A 302 -4.61 13.89 -30.06
N PHE A 303 -4.06 14.89 -29.35
CA PHE A 303 -3.68 16.16 -29.98
C PHE A 303 -2.44 16.05 -30.85
N GLY A 304 -1.51 15.14 -30.57
CA GLY A 304 -0.38 14.82 -31.44
C GLY A 304 -0.83 14.42 -32.85
N LYS A 305 -1.89 13.60 -32.95
CA LYS A 305 -2.49 13.19 -34.23
C LYS A 305 -3.11 14.35 -35.03
N LEU A 306 -3.44 15.47 -34.37
CA LEU A 306 -3.95 16.67 -35.02
C LEU A 306 -2.82 17.59 -35.53
N VAL A 307 -1.61 17.45 -35.01
CA VAL A 307 -0.42 18.22 -35.40
C VAL A 307 0.38 17.52 -36.50
N GLU A 308 0.25 16.20 -36.65
CA GLU A 308 0.71 15.46 -37.84
C GLU A 308 -0.15 15.80 -39.07
N VAL A 309 -0.01 17.02 -39.57
CA VAL A 309 -0.48 17.43 -40.89
C VAL A 309 0.69 17.27 -41.86
N GLY A 310 0.65 16.22 -42.70
CA GLY A 310 1.37 16.13 -43.98
C GLY A 310 2.88 15.98 -43.92
#